data_AF-A0A3Q9QU97-F1
#
_entry.id   AF-A0A3Q9QU97-F1
#
_cell.length_a   1.000
_cell.length_b   1.000
_cell.length_c   1.000
_cell.angle_alpha   90.00
_cell.angle_beta   90.00
_cell.angle_gamma   90.00
#
_symmetry.space_group_name_H-M   'P 1'
#
loop_
_entity.id
_entity.type
_entity.pdbx_description
1 polymer ?
#
loop_
_entity_poly.entity_id
_entity_poly.type
_entity_poly.pdbx_seq_one_letter_code
_entity_poly.pdbx_strand_id
1 'polypeptide(L)' 'MFTEIEHLEIRIDQLKRELIQTVRLTGLNSHDTLFCSQKLDELITIYQRNLKN' A
#
# COMPACT_ATOMS: atom_id res chain seq x y z
N MET A 1 6.65 -7.29 20.74
CA MET A 1 7.20 -7.83 19.48
C MET A 1 6.06 -7.81 18.50
N PHE A 2 6.10 -6.93 17.51
CA PHE A 2 5.05 -6.86 16.50
C PHE A 2 5.14 -8.10 15.61
N THR A 3 4.00 -8.67 15.27
CA THR A 3 3.89 -9.78 14.32
C THR A 3 4.20 -9.30 12.91
N GLU A 4 4.62 -10.20 12.01
CA GLU A 4 4.85 -9.84 10.59
C GLU A 4 3.60 -9.22 9.94
N ILE A 5 2.42 -9.60 10.41
CA ILE A 5 1.13 -9.06 9.97
C ILE A 5 0.97 -7.59 10.40
N GLU A 6 1.26 -7.25 11.65
CA GLU A 6 1.18 -5.85 12.13
C GLU A 6 2.18 -4.94 11.39
N HIS A 7 3.38 -5.45 11.09
CA HIS A 7 4.35 -4.72 10.26
C HIS A 7 3.82 -4.47 8.83
N LEU A 8 3.14 -5.46 8.24
CA LEU A 8 2.48 -5.34 6.95
C LEU A 8 1.34 -4.30 6.98
N GLU A 9 0.51 -4.30 8.02
CA GLU A 9 -0.57 -3.32 8.19
C GLU A 9 -0.03 -1.89 8.28
N ILE A 10 1.00 -1.67 9.10
CA ILE A 10 1.65 -0.36 9.22
C ILE A 10 2.18 0.09 7.86
N ARG A 11 2.80 -0.82 7.09
CA ARG A 11 3.33 -0.51 5.76
C ARG A 11 2.22 -0.16 4.76
N ILE A 12 1.09 -0.86 4.83
CA ILE A 12 -0.10 -0.60 3.99
C ILE A 12 -0.71 0.77 4.34
N ASP A 13 -0.83 1.13 5.61
CA ASP A 13 -1.35 2.45 6.00
C ASP A 13 -0.44 3.59 5.54
N GLN A 14 0.88 3.41 5.69
CA GLN A 14 1.87 4.36 5.19
C GLN A 14 1.75 4.55 3.67
N LEU A 15 1.72 3.46 2.90
CA LEU A 15 1.61 3.54 1.44
C LEU A 15 0.26 4.15 1.00
N LYS A 16 -0.84 3.89 1.71
CA LYS A 16 -2.12 4.55 1.44
C LYS A 16 -2.02 6.07 1.56
N ARG A 17 -1.35 6.56 2.61
CA ARG A 17 -1.14 8.01 2.80
C ARG A 17 -0.26 8.59 1.70
N GLU A 18 0.82 7.91 1.34
CA GLU A 18 1.69 8.31 0.23
C GLU A 18 0.93 8.34 -1.11
N LEU A 19 0.11 7.33 -1.40
CA LEU A 19 -0.72 7.29 -2.60
C LEU A 19 -1.70 8.47 -2.64
N ILE A 20 -2.40 8.75 -1.54
CA ILE A 20 -3.32 9.90 -1.46
C ILE A 20 -2.57 11.22 -1.70
N GLN A 21 -1.38 11.38 -1.14
CA GLN A 21 -0.56 12.58 -1.38
C GLN A 21 -0.08 12.64 -2.83
N THR A 22 0.36 11.52 -3.40
CA THR A 22 0.85 11.43 -4.78
C THR A 22 -0.25 11.75 -5.77
N VAL A 23 -1.45 11.21 -5.57
CA VAL A 23 -2.65 11.52 -6.36
C VAL A 23 -2.98 13.01 -6.28
N ARG A 24 -2.89 13.62 -5.09
CA ARG A 24 -3.15 15.06 -4.91
C ARG A 24 -2.14 15.93 -5.65
N LEU A 25 -0.87 15.52 -5.69
CA LEU A 25 0.22 16.29 -6.28
C LEU A 25 0.36 16.09 -7.79
N THR A 26 0.18 14.86 -8.27
CA THR A 26 0.50 14.45 -9.64
C THR A 26 -0.74 14.07 -10.46
N GLY A 27 -1.90 13.95 -9.81
CA GLY A 27 -3.14 13.48 -10.42
C GLY A 27 -3.22 11.94 -10.49
N LEU A 28 -4.42 11.44 -10.77
CA LEU A 28 -4.72 10.00 -10.81
C LEU A 28 -3.96 9.24 -11.91
N ASN A 29 -3.64 9.91 -13.01
CA ASN A 29 -3.07 9.29 -14.21
C ASN A 29 -1.55 9.44 -14.32
N SER A 30 -0.89 9.98 -13.29
CA SER A 30 0.57 10.04 -13.30
C SER A 30 1.15 8.63 -13.20
N HIS A 31 2.31 8.46 -13.81
CA HIS A 31 3.07 7.21 -13.67
C HIS A 31 3.36 6.90 -12.20
N ASP A 32 3.64 7.94 -11.40
CA ASP A 32 3.91 7.82 -9.96
C ASP A 32 2.69 7.32 -9.19
N THR A 33 1.49 7.85 -9.48
CA THR A 33 0.25 7.37 -8.85
C THR A 33 -0.05 5.92 -9.21
N LEU A 34 0.11 5.55 -10.48
CA LEU A 34 -0.13 4.18 -10.94
C LEU A 34 0.87 3.21 -10.30
N PHE A 35 2.14 3.56 -10.25
CA PHE A 35 3.18 2.77 -9.59
C PHE A 35 2.90 2.60 -8.10
N CYS A 36 2.52 3.68 -7.41
CA CYS A 36 2.18 3.66 -5.99
C CYS A 36 0.93 2.79 -5.73
N SER A 37 -0.06 2.83 -6.63
CA SER A 37 -1.26 1.98 -6.57
C SER A 37 -0.93 0.50 -6.73
N GLN A 38 -0.12 0.14 -7.74
CA GLN A 38 0.27 -1.25 -7.97
C GLN A 38 1.03 -1.85 -6.78
N LYS A 39 1.94 -1.06 -6.19
CA LYS A 39 2.70 -1.46 -5.01
C LYS A 39 1.82 -1.66 -3.78
N LEU A 40 0.78 -0.84 -3.63
CA LEU A 40 -0.21 -0.99 -2.56
C LEU A 40 -1.04 -2.26 -2.75
N ASP A 41 -1.47 -2.57 -3.97
CA ASP A 41 -2.22 -3.79 -4.30
C ASP A 41 -1.42 -5.07 -4.03
N GLU A 42 -0.12 -5.08 -4.32
CA GLU A 42 0.77 -6.20 -3.98
C GLU A 42 0.84 -6.44 -2.48
N LEU A 43 1.02 -5.37 -1.68
CA LEU A 43 1.08 -5.46 -0.22
C LEU A 43 -0.24 -5.94 0.37
N ILE A 44 -1.38 -5.45 -0.14
CA ILE A 44 -2.70 -5.92 0.28
C ILE A 44 -2.88 -7.40 -0.07
N THR A 45 -2.43 -7.84 -1.25
CA THR A 45 -2.50 -9.24 -1.66
C THR A 45 -1.69 -10.14 -0.73
N ILE A 46 -0.47 -9.72 -0.35
CA ILE A 46 0.38 -10.44 0.61
C ILE A 46 -0.31 -10.51 1.98
N TYR A 47 -0.82 -9.40 2.46
CA TYR A 47 -1.54 -9.34 3.74
C TYR A 47 -2.78 -10.25 3.75
N GLN A 48 -3.58 -10.23 2.69
CA GLN A 48 -4.75 -11.11 2.55
C GLN A 48 -4.38 -12.60 2.47
N ARG A 49 -3.25 -12.94 1.85
CA ARG A 49 -2.74 -14.32 1.83
C ARG A 49 -2.31 -14.77 3.22
N ASN A 50 -1.64 -13.90 3.99
CA ASN A 50 -1.21 -14.19 5.35
C ASN A 50 -2.39 -14.30 6.34
N LEU A 51 -3.50 -13.59 6.11
CA LEU A 51 -4.73 -13.70 6.90
C LEU A 51 -5.55 -14.98 6.63
N LYS A 52 -5.35 -15.63 5.48
CA LYS A 52 -6.09 -16.83 5.08
C LYS A 52 -5.41 -18.15 5.47
N ASN A 53 -4.20 -18.09 6.05
CA ASN A 53 -3.48 -19.23 6.64
C ASN A 53 -3.72 -19.27 8.15
#